data_AF-T1C7K3-F1
#
_entry.id   AF-T1C7K3-F1
#
_cell.length_a   1.000
_cell.length_b   1.000
_cell.length_c   1.000
_cell.angle_alpha   90.00
_cell.angle_beta   90.00
_cell.angle_gamma   90.00
#
_symmetry.space_group_name_H-M   'P 1'
#
loop_
_entity.id
_entity.type
_entity.pdbx_description
1 polymer ?
#
loop_
_entity_poly.entity_id
_entity_poly.type
_entity_poly.pdbx_seq_one_letter_code
_entity_poly.pdbx_strand_id
1 'polypeptide(L)'
;ARLLLAPAKVLGVVVRNLVVHHGPVYAMGEWASTYDADLLGLSEREVAGLNDDRVGRMLTRLFDADRASLLTGVVLDMVRTFDIDCSQLHNDSTSITLSGVNYPEVTTRGNQP
;
A
#
# COMPACT_ATOMS: atom_id res chain seq x y z
N ALA A 1 12.59 -13.28 16.67
CA ALA A 1 13.24 -12.08 17.22
C ALA A 1 12.19 -11.00 17.46
N ARG A 2 12.21 -10.32 18.62
CA ARG A 2 11.27 -9.23 18.94
C ARG A 2 11.62 -8.01 18.09
N LEU A 3 10.68 -7.51 17.30
CA LEU A 3 10.91 -6.33 16.46
C LEU A 3 10.82 -5.06 17.29
N LEU A 4 11.71 -4.10 17.02
CA LEU A 4 11.62 -2.78 17.65
C LEU A 4 10.37 -2.02 17.21
N LEU A 5 9.97 -2.21 15.95
CA LEU A 5 8.87 -1.55 15.27
C LEU A 5 7.88 -2.59 14.75
N ALA A 6 6.60 -2.40 15.02
CA ALA A 6 5.56 -3.25 14.46
C ALA A 6 5.46 -3.05 12.94
N PRO A 7 5.22 -4.10 12.12
CA PRO A 7 5.10 -3.96 10.67
C PRO A 7 4.07 -2.90 10.26
N ALA A 8 2.89 -2.90 10.90
CA ALA A 8 1.81 -1.95 10.60
C ALA A 8 2.23 -0.48 10.82
N LYS A 9 3.03 -0.20 11.85
CA LYS A 9 3.53 1.16 12.11
C LYS A 9 4.47 1.63 11.00
N VAL A 10 5.44 0.79 10.61
CA VAL A 10 6.39 1.11 9.53
C VAL A 10 5.68 1.28 8.20
N LEU A 11 4.75 0.38 7.85
CA LEU A 11 3.97 0.50 6.62
C LEU A 11 3.08 1.75 6.64
N GLY A 12 2.50 2.10 7.79
CA GLY A 12 1.73 3.33 7.97
C GLY A 12 2.55 4.60 7.75
N VAL A 13 3.83 4.60 8.13
CA VAL A 13 4.80 5.68 7.86
C VAL A 13 5.08 5.78 6.37
N VAL A 14 5.32 4.65 5.69
CA VAL A 14 5.53 4.61 4.23
C VAL A 14 4.32 5.16 3.47
N VAL A 15 3.10 4.74 3.83
CA VAL A 15 1.86 5.25 3.20
C VAL A 15 1.73 6.75 3.39
N ARG A 16 1.96 7.27 4.61
CA ARG A 16 1.94 8.72 4.86
C ARG A 16 2.99 9.47 4.04
N ASN A 17 4.20 8.93 3.93
CA ASN A 17 5.24 9.52 3.08
C ASN A 17 4.81 9.57 1.62
N LEU A 18 4.24 8.48 1.08
CA LEU A 18 3.75 8.40 -0.29
C LEU A 18 2.60 9.37 -0.59
N VAL A 19 1.83 9.78 0.41
CA VAL A 19 0.72 10.73 0.23
C VAL A 19 1.18 12.18 0.38
N VAL A 20 2.15 12.44 1.27
CA VAL A 20 2.49 13.82 1.68
C VAL A 20 3.79 14.34 1.07
N HIS A 21 4.81 13.49 0.91
CA HIS A 21 6.17 13.95 0.59
C HIS A 21 6.85 13.24 -0.58
N HIS A 22 6.51 11.97 -0.83
CA HIS A 22 7.12 11.13 -1.87
C HIS A 22 8.65 11.02 -1.74
N GLY A 23 9.14 10.95 -0.50
CA GLY A 23 10.57 10.87 -0.20
C GLY A 23 11.14 9.46 -0.44
N PRO A 24 12.45 9.35 -0.68
CA PRO A 24 13.09 8.05 -0.84
C PRO A 24 13.17 7.28 0.48
N VAL A 25 13.17 5.95 0.41
CA VAL A 25 13.15 5.05 1.60
C VAL A 25 14.35 5.25 2.52
N TYR A 26 15.53 5.60 1.98
CA TYR A 26 16.73 5.87 2.78
C TYR A 26 16.62 7.16 3.62
N ALA A 27 15.78 8.10 3.22
CA ALA A 27 15.56 9.35 3.95
C ALA A 27 14.35 9.24 4.91
N MET A 28 13.75 8.07 5.07
CA MET A 28 12.50 7.92 5.82
C MET A 28 12.65 8.27 7.31
N GLY A 29 13.80 7.97 7.91
CA GLY A 29 14.08 8.33 9.31
C GLY A 29 14.22 9.84 9.51
N GLU A 30 14.95 10.51 8.61
CA GLU A 30 15.10 11.97 8.61
C GLU A 30 13.76 12.67 8.33
N TRP A 31 12.99 12.16 7.37
CA TRP A 31 11.66 12.70 7.09
C TRP A 31 10.75 12.54 8.31
N ALA A 32 10.70 11.36 8.92
CA ALA A 32 9.83 11.09 10.07
C ALA A 32 10.19 11.96 11.30
N SER A 33 11.47 12.32 11.47
CA SER A 33 11.89 13.18 12.59
C SER A 33 11.49 14.65 12.44
N THR A 34 11.04 15.08 11.25
CA THR A 34 10.50 16.43 11.04
C THR A 34 9.05 16.60 11.47
N TYR A 35 8.36 15.50 11.79
CA TYR A 35 6.99 15.48 12.27
C TYR A 35 6.94 15.09 13.75
N ASP A 36 5.85 15.49 14.41
CA ASP A 36 5.51 14.93 15.70
C ASP A 36 5.30 13.41 15.56
N ALA A 37 5.96 12.63 16.43
CA ALA A 37 5.94 11.18 16.39
C ALA A 37 4.51 10.62 16.51
N ASP A 38 3.66 11.26 17.31
CA ASP A 38 2.29 10.81 17.55
C ASP A 38 1.43 10.94 16.27
N LEU A 39 1.70 11.93 15.40
CA LEU A 39 1.03 12.06 14.10
C LEU A 39 1.34 10.90 13.15
N LEU A 40 2.50 10.27 13.34
CA LEU A 40 2.93 9.08 12.61
C LEU A 40 2.52 7.77 13.30
N GLY A 41 1.90 7.84 14.49
CA GLY A 41 1.56 6.68 15.31
C GLY A 41 2.80 5.99 15.91
N LEU A 42 3.86 6.76 16.13
CA LEU A 42 5.15 6.30 16.64
C LEU A 42 5.47 6.99 17.97
N SER A 43 6.29 6.33 18.78
CA SER A 43 7.04 7.01 19.85
C SER A 43 8.34 7.60 19.30
N GLU A 44 8.94 8.57 20.01
CA GLU A 44 10.25 9.13 19.65
C GLU A 44 11.33 8.04 19.47
N ARG A 45 11.31 7.02 20.34
CA ARG A 45 12.21 5.86 20.27
C ARG A 45 11.99 5.02 19.00
N GLU A 46 10.75 4.94 18.54
CA GLU A 46 10.39 4.26 17.30
C GLU A 46 10.80 5.08 16.06
N VAL A 47 10.67 6.42 16.11
CA VAL A 47 11.18 7.34 15.07
C VAL A 47 12.70 7.21 14.94
N ALA A 48 13.43 7.27 16.05
CA ALA A 48 14.89 7.06 16.06
C ALA A 48 15.30 5.66 15.56
N GLY A 49 14.35 4.71 15.57
CA GLY A 49 14.53 3.37 15.05
C GLY A 49 14.18 3.21 13.57
N LEU A 50 13.69 4.23 12.88
CA LEU A 50 13.38 4.13 11.45
C LEU A 50 14.65 4.20 10.61
N ASN A 51 14.81 3.21 9.73
CA ASN A 51 15.80 3.20 8.66
C ASN A 51 15.30 2.33 7.50
N ASP A 52 15.93 2.49 6.36
CA ASP A 52 15.62 1.77 5.12
C ASP A 52 15.68 0.25 5.27
N ASP A 53 16.67 -0.30 5.97
CA ASP A 53 16.80 -1.73 6.21
C ASP A 53 15.57 -2.30 6.96
N ARG A 54 15.07 -1.59 7.97
CA ARG A 54 13.84 -1.97 8.68
C ARG A 54 12.61 -1.78 7.81
N VAL A 55 12.52 -0.70 7.04
CA VAL A 55 11.42 -0.46 6.09
C VAL A 55 11.39 -1.58 5.05
N GLY A 56 12.52 -1.89 4.43
CA GLY A 56 12.70 -2.97 3.46
C GLY A 56 12.25 -4.30 4.00
N ARG A 57 12.68 -4.69 5.22
CA ARG A 57 12.19 -5.93 5.84
C ARG A 57 10.69 -5.95 6.09
N MET A 58 10.07 -4.81 6.41
CA MET A 58 8.61 -4.77 6.59
C MET A 58 7.90 -4.86 5.24
N LEU A 59 8.44 -4.28 4.18
CA LEU A 59 7.95 -4.44 2.81
C LEU A 59 8.10 -5.88 2.32
N THR A 60 9.21 -6.57 2.60
CA THR A 60 9.36 -8.00 2.33
C THR A 60 8.27 -8.82 3.02
N ARG A 61 7.96 -8.53 4.28
CA ARG A 61 6.87 -9.23 4.98
C ARG A 61 5.50 -8.93 4.40
N LEU A 62 5.25 -7.71 3.95
CA LEU A 62 4.02 -7.39 3.24
C LEU A 62 3.94 -8.15 1.91
N PHE A 63 5.07 -8.33 1.23
CA PHE A 63 5.16 -9.13 0.02
C PHE A 63 4.89 -10.63 0.27
N ASP A 64 5.26 -11.16 1.44
CA ASP A 64 4.96 -12.56 1.80
C ASP A 64 3.56 -12.73 2.41
N ALA A 65 2.88 -11.65 2.77
CA ALA A 65 1.55 -11.69 3.35
C ALA A 65 0.46 -11.95 2.29
N ASP A 66 -0.70 -12.44 2.75
CA ASP A 66 -1.93 -12.47 1.95
C ASP A 66 -2.43 -11.03 1.71
N ARG A 67 -1.83 -10.37 0.71
CA ARG A 67 -2.15 -8.99 0.32
C ARG A 67 -3.57 -8.87 -0.23
N ALA A 68 -4.10 -9.92 -0.85
CA ALA A 68 -5.45 -9.88 -1.41
C ALA A 68 -6.48 -9.73 -0.29
N SER A 69 -6.36 -10.55 0.76
CA SER A 69 -7.23 -10.44 1.94
C SER A 69 -7.01 -9.12 2.68
N LEU A 70 -5.76 -8.68 2.85
CA LEU A 70 -5.45 -7.39 3.48
C LEU A 70 -6.11 -6.21 2.76
N LEU A 71 -5.91 -6.11 1.44
CA LEU A 71 -6.48 -5.04 0.62
C LEU A 71 -8.01 -5.09 0.61
N THR A 72 -8.58 -6.28 0.51
CA THR A 72 -10.04 -6.46 0.58
C THR A 72 -10.58 -5.93 1.91
N GLY A 73 -9.92 -6.27 3.02
CA GLY A 73 -10.29 -5.76 4.35
C GLY A 73 -10.26 -4.23 4.42
N VAL A 74 -9.18 -3.62 3.92
CA VAL A 74 -9.02 -2.15 3.89
C VAL A 74 -10.11 -1.48 3.04
N VAL A 75 -10.37 -2.00 1.83
CA VAL A 75 -11.38 -1.42 0.93
C VAL A 75 -12.77 -1.55 1.52
N LEU A 76 -13.13 -2.71 2.08
CA LEU A 76 -14.41 -2.90 2.74
C LEU A 76 -14.59 -1.96 3.94
N ASP A 77 -13.50 -1.69 4.67
CA ASP A 77 -13.52 -0.75 5.78
C ASP A 77 -13.67 0.70 5.33
N MET A 78 -13.00 1.10 4.24
CA MET A 78 -13.20 2.40 3.62
C MET A 78 -14.63 2.59 3.14
N VAL A 79 -15.21 1.59 2.46
CA VAL A 79 -16.60 1.65 1.98
C VAL A 79 -17.56 1.92 3.13
N ARG A 80 -17.43 1.21 4.25
CA ARG A 80 -18.27 1.43 5.44
C ARG A 80 -17.99 2.76 6.13
N THR A 81 -16.72 3.13 6.28
CA THR A 81 -16.30 4.32 7.03
C THR A 81 -16.75 5.61 6.34
N PHE A 82 -16.70 5.62 5.01
CA PHE A 82 -17.01 6.80 4.20
C PHE A 82 -18.35 6.71 3.49
N ASP A 83 -19.16 5.68 3.77
CA ASP A 83 -20.46 5.43 3.14
C ASP A 83 -20.40 5.50 1.60
N ILE A 84 -19.42 4.80 1.03
CA ILE A 84 -19.17 4.83 -0.42
C ILE A 84 -20.30 4.07 -1.13
N ASP A 85 -21.07 4.77 -1.96
CA ASP A 85 -22.10 4.16 -2.79
C ASP A 85 -21.47 3.18 -3.81
N CYS A 86 -21.79 1.91 -3.65
CA CYS A 86 -21.33 0.82 -4.51
C CYS A 86 -22.43 0.31 -5.46
N SER A 87 -23.55 1.05 -5.60
CA SER A 87 -24.65 0.71 -6.52
C SER A 87 -24.24 0.79 -7.99
N GLN A 88 -23.25 1.62 -8.29
CA GLN A 88 -22.61 1.70 -9.60
C GLN A 88 -21.10 1.46 -9.45
N LEU A 89 -20.57 0.55 -10.24
CA LEU A 89 -19.14 0.28 -10.30
C LEU A 89 -18.59 0.76 -11.64
N HIS A 90 -17.73 1.78 -11.62
CA HIS A 90 -16.95 2.15 -12.79
C HIS A 90 -15.73 1.24 -12.86
N ASN A 91 -15.65 0.41 -13.90
CA ASN A 91 -14.49 -0.40 -14.17
C ASN A 91 -13.65 0.27 -15.27
N ASP A 92 -12.60 0.99 -14.87
CA ASP A 92 -11.61 1.60 -15.77
C ASP A 92 -10.49 0.61 -16.12
N SER A 93 -10.85 -0.63 -16.48
CA SER A 93 -9.86 -1.60 -16.94
C SER A 93 -9.28 -1.15 -18.27
N THR A 94 -7.96 -0.98 -18.32
CA THR A 94 -7.25 -0.68 -19.56
C THR A 94 -7.08 -1.91 -20.47
N SER A 95 -7.31 -3.12 -19.96
CA SER A 95 -7.26 -4.38 -20.72
C SER A 95 -8.13 -5.44 -20.06
N ILE A 96 -8.91 -6.16 -20.87
CA ILE A 96 -9.73 -7.30 -20.44
C ILE A 96 -9.30 -8.51 -21.28
N THR A 97 -8.87 -9.59 -20.63
CA THR A 97 -8.52 -10.85 -21.28
C THR A 97 -9.60 -11.89 -20.99
N LEU A 98 -10.25 -12.43 -22.02
CA LEU A 98 -11.17 -13.56 -21.90
C LEU A 98 -10.44 -14.85 -22.29
N SER A 99 -10.66 -15.92 -21.52
CA SER A 99 -10.16 -17.25 -21.82
C SER A 99 -11.25 -18.30 -21.63
N GLY A 100 -11.23 -19.33 -22.47
CA GLY A 100 -12.18 -20.45 -22.41
C GLY A 100 -12.21 -21.23 -23.73
N VAL A 101 -12.71 -22.46 -23.66
CA VAL A 101 -12.58 -23.46 -24.75
C VAL A 101 -13.24 -23.02 -26.07
N ASN A 102 -14.23 -22.12 -25.99
CA ASN A 102 -14.98 -21.59 -27.14
C ASN A 102 -14.68 -20.12 -27.45
N TYR A 103 -13.65 -19.52 -26.85
CA TYR A 103 -13.19 -18.19 -27.24
C TYR A 103 -12.13 -18.36 -28.33
N PRO A 104 -12.38 -17.94 -29.58
CA PRO A 104 -11.31 -17.85 -30.57
C PRO A 104 -10.23 -16.92 -30.02
N GLU A 105 -8.96 -17.28 -30.24
CA GLU A 105 -7.82 -16.51 -29.77
C GLU A 105 -7.80 -15.14 -30.50
N VAL A 106 -8.45 -14.13 -29.93
CA VAL A 106 -8.48 -12.78 -30.49
C VAL A 106 -7.46 -11.94 -29.75
N THR A 107 -6.28 -11.82 -30.33
CA THR A 107 -5.26 -10.85 -29.91
C THR A 107 -5.58 -9.49 -30.54
N THR A 108 -6.45 -8.70 -29.92
CA THR A 108 -6.53 -7.26 -30.25
C THR A 108 -5.46 -6.52 -29.45
N ARG A 109 -4.27 -6.36 -30.04
CA ARG A 109 -3.41 -5.22 -29.68
C ARG A 109 -4.17 -3.96 -30.08
N GLY A 110 -4.63 -3.19 -29.08
CA GLY A 110 -5.22 -1.88 -29.31
C GLY A 110 -4.20 -0.97 -29.97
N ASN A 111 -4.29 -0.83 -31.29
CA ASN A 111 -3.65 0.25 -32.01
C ASN A 111 -4.66 1.41 -32.01
N GLN A 112 -4.35 2.44 -31.20
CA GLN A 112 -4.99 3.74 -31.30
C GLN A 112 -4.84 4.31 -32.72
N PRO A 113 -5.82 5.09 -33.18
CA PRO A 113 -5.58 6.48 -33.54
C PRO A 113 -5.83 7.42 -32.37
#